data_AF-A0A392S2N7-F1
#
_entry.id   AF-A0A392S2N7-F1
#
_cell.length_a   1.000
_cell.length_b   1.000
_cell.length_c   1.000
_cell.angle_alpha   90.00
_cell.angle_beta   90.00
_cell.angle_gamma   90.00
#
_symmetry.space_group_name_H-M   'P 1'
#
loop_
_entity.id
_entity.type
_entity.pdbx_description
1 polymer ?
#
loop_
_entity_poly.entity_id
_entity_poly.type
_entity_poly.pdbx_seq_one_letter_code
_entity_poly.pdbx_strand_id
1 'polypeptide(L)'
;MAERTLRELPAPDVNYNGLCIEYVDVVVPFELKSGLIHLLPRFSGLAGEDPHKHLKEFQVVCSTPLRPDGITEDHIKLRAFPFSLQGAAKD
;
A
#
# COMPACT_ATOMS: atom_id res chain seq x y z
N MET A 1 26.14 30.85 -7.71
CA MET A 1 25.56 29.67 -7.03
C MET A 1 26.58 29.25 -5.99
N ALA A 2 26.23 29.26 -4.70
CA ALA A 2 27.19 28.93 -3.64
C ALA A 2 27.41 27.40 -3.60
N GLU A 3 28.67 26.99 -3.54
CA GLU A 3 29.09 25.60 -3.44
C GLU A 3 28.91 25.13 -1.98
N ARG A 4 28.16 24.03 -1.80
CA ARG A 4 27.77 23.51 -0.48
C ARG A 4 28.97 22.76 0.12
N THR A 5 29.26 22.95 1.39
CA THR A 5 30.41 22.30 2.04
C THR A 5 30.07 20.86 2.46
N LEU A 6 31.07 19.97 2.53
CA LEU A 6 30.91 18.54 2.87
C LEU A 6 30.19 18.33 4.23
N ARG A 7 30.23 19.32 5.12
CA ARG A 7 29.55 19.31 6.43
C ARG A 7 28.04 19.55 6.34
N GLU A 8 27.53 20.03 5.21
CA GLU A 8 26.12 20.34 4.98
C GLU A 8 25.38 19.20 4.25
N LEU A 9 26.10 18.16 3.81
CA LEU A 9 25.52 16.96 3.17
C LEU A 9 24.65 16.07 4.07
N PRO A 10 24.88 15.94 5.40
CA PRO A 10 24.03 15.12 6.26
C PRO A 10 22.84 15.89 6.86
N ALA A 11 22.71 17.19 6.62
CA ALA A 11 21.51 17.92 7.01
C ALA A 11 20.37 17.49 6.07
N PRO A 12 19.29 16.88 6.57
CA PRO A 12 18.15 16.57 5.72
C PRO A 12 17.65 17.88 5.13
N ASP A 13 17.61 17.96 3.80
CA ASP A 13 16.96 19.05 3.11
C ASP A 13 15.48 18.99 3.50
N VAL A 14 15.07 19.88 4.41
CA VAL A 14 13.70 19.95 4.95
C VAL A 14 12.67 20.36 3.89
N ASN A 15 13.09 20.55 2.63
CA ASN A 15 12.21 20.62 1.47
C ASN A 15 11.96 19.23 0.86
N TYR A 16 11.89 18.19 1.70
CA TYR A 16 11.09 17.01 1.37
C TYR A 16 9.62 17.46 1.31
N ASN A 17 9.22 18.01 0.17
CA ASN A 17 7.89 17.71 -0.34
C ASN A 17 7.84 16.17 -0.37
N GLY A 18 7.14 15.62 0.61
CA GLY A 18 7.45 14.31 1.15
C GLY A 18 7.53 13.25 0.06
N LEU A 19 8.37 12.24 0.31
CA LEU A 19 8.27 10.94 -0.34
C LEU A 19 6.92 10.23 -0.04
N CYS A 20 5.89 11.00 0.33
CA CYS A 20 4.54 10.54 0.49
C CYS A 20 3.98 10.25 -0.89
N ILE A 21 3.48 9.03 -1.04
CA ILE A 21 2.57 8.70 -2.13
C ILE A 21 1.39 9.65 -1.98
N GLU A 22 1.18 10.53 -2.95
CA GLU A 22 -0.05 11.31 -3.02
C GLU A 22 -1.19 10.34 -3.33
N TYR A 23 -1.96 10.00 -2.31
CA TYR A 23 -3.23 9.32 -2.50
C TYR A 23 -4.18 10.34 -3.08
N VAL A 24 -4.55 10.18 -4.35
CA VAL A 24 -5.66 10.92 -4.92
C VAL A 24 -6.89 10.51 -4.13
N ASP A 25 -7.38 11.43 -3.29
CA ASP A 25 -8.56 11.19 -2.47
C ASP A 25 -9.73 10.90 -3.41
N VAL A 26 -10.26 9.69 -3.33
CA VAL A 26 -11.43 9.34 -4.11
C VAL A 26 -12.61 10.07 -3.50
N VAL A 27 -13.10 11.09 -4.19
CA VAL A 27 -14.30 11.85 -3.80
C VAL A 27 -15.53 10.94 -3.62
N VAL A 28 -15.48 9.72 -4.15
CA VAL A 28 -16.56 8.72 -4.10
C VAL A 28 -16.35 7.76 -2.93
N PRO A 29 -17.27 7.71 -1.95
CA PRO A 29 -17.28 6.67 -0.94
C PRO A 29 -17.55 5.32 -1.59
N PHE A 30 -16.62 4.37 -1.44
CA PHE A 30 -16.81 2.98 -1.88
C PHE A 30 -16.61 2.00 -0.72
N GLU A 31 -17.31 0.87 -0.73
CA GLU A 31 -17.15 -0.16 0.30
C GLU A 31 -16.40 -1.37 -0.24
N LEU A 32 -15.55 -1.97 0.61
CA LEU A 32 -14.87 -3.21 0.29
C LEU A 32 -15.84 -4.38 0.51
N LYS A 33 -16.10 -5.17 -0.53
CA LYS A 33 -17.02 -6.32 -0.42
C LYS A 33 -16.44 -7.37 0.54
N SER A 34 -17.24 -7.87 1.48
CA SER A 34 -16.83 -8.92 2.41
C SER A 34 -16.31 -10.17 1.69
N GLY A 35 -16.95 -10.56 0.58
CA GLY A 35 -16.49 -11.67 -0.26
C GLY A 35 -15.05 -11.52 -0.75
N LEU A 36 -14.59 -10.29 -1.05
CA LEU A 36 -13.20 -10.04 -1.41
C LEU A 36 -12.27 -10.22 -0.21
N ILE A 37 -12.66 -9.70 0.97
CA ILE A 37 -11.90 -9.82 2.21
C ILE A 37 -11.63 -11.28 2.57
N HIS A 38 -12.62 -12.16 2.37
CA HIS A 38 -12.46 -13.59 2.62
C HIS A 38 -11.52 -14.30 1.65
N LEU A 39 -11.26 -13.73 0.47
CA LEU A 39 -10.37 -14.30 -0.54
C LEU A 39 -8.93 -13.81 -0.41
N LEU A 40 -8.66 -12.80 0.42
CA LEU A 40 -7.33 -12.23 0.56
C LEU A 40 -6.35 -13.27 1.16
N PRO A 41 -5.11 -13.34 0.66
CA PRO A 41 -4.06 -14.09 1.32
C PRO A 41 -3.79 -13.48 2.70
N ARG A 42 -3.28 -14.29 3.62
CA ARG A 42 -2.95 -13.89 5.00
C ARG A 42 -1.45 -13.96 5.18
N PHE A 43 -0.86 -12.89 5.71
CA PHE A 43 0.56 -12.79 5.98
C PHE A 43 0.81 -12.41 7.44
N SER A 44 1.56 -13.24 8.15
CA SER A 44 1.91 -13.02 9.56
C SER A 44 3.30 -12.44 9.81
N GLY A 45 4.15 -12.36 8.79
CA GLY A 45 5.54 -11.91 8.93
C GLY A 45 6.46 -12.95 9.56
N LEU A 46 6.10 -14.24 9.51
CA LEU A 46 6.93 -15.31 10.04
C LEU A 46 8.13 -15.61 9.11
N ALA A 47 9.23 -16.09 9.68
CA ALA A 47 10.48 -16.34 8.94
C ALA A 47 10.36 -17.35 7.77
N GLY A 48 9.28 -18.15 7.72
CA GLY A 48 9.00 -19.09 6.63
C GLY A 48 8.03 -18.55 5.56
N GLU A 49 7.46 -17.36 5.76
CA GLU A 49 6.57 -16.73 4.78
C GLU A 49 7.38 -15.90 3.79
N ASP A 50 6.99 -15.92 2.51
CA ASP A 50 7.61 -15.12 1.46
C ASP A 50 6.77 -13.85 1.19
N PRO A 51 7.29 -12.64 1.50
CA PRO A 51 6.59 -11.39 1.23
C PRO A 51 6.25 -11.18 -0.25
N HIS A 52 7.12 -11.64 -1.17
CA HIS A 52 6.90 -11.48 -2.61
C HIS A 52 5.79 -12.40 -3.11
N LYS A 53 5.72 -13.62 -2.58
CA LYS A 53 4.63 -14.55 -2.86
C LYS A 53 3.29 -13.96 -2.39
N HIS A 54 3.26 -13.43 -1.15
CA HIS A 54 2.07 -12.75 -0.62
C HIS A 54 1.61 -11.61 -1.53
N LEU A 55 2.52 -10.73 -1.94
CA LEU A 55 2.18 -9.60 -2.81
C LEU A 55 1.62 -10.05 -4.16
N LYS A 56 2.18 -11.10 -4.78
CA LYS A 56 1.66 -11.64 -6.05
C LYS A 56 0.24 -12.19 -5.90
N GLU A 57 0.00 -13.00 -4.88
CA GLU A 57 -1.32 -13.57 -4.58
C GLU A 57 -2.33 -12.46 -4.26
N PHE A 58 -1.91 -11.47 -3.48
CA PHE A 58 -2.73 -10.31 -3.10
C PHE A 58 -3.14 -9.49 -4.33
N GLN A 59 -2.21 -9.20 -5.23
CA GLN A 59 -2.49 -8.46 -6.47
C GLN A 59 -3.54 -9.19 -7.32
N VAL A 60 -3.38 -10.51 -7.51
CA VAL A 60 -4.33 -11.32 -8.29
C VAL A 60 -5.74 -11.26 -7.70
N VAL A 61 -5.88 -11.37 -6.38
CA VAL A 61 -7.18 -11.30 -5.71
C VAL A 61 -7.81 -9.90 -5.81
N CYS A 62 -6.99 -8.84 -5.71
CA CYS A 62 -7.46 -7.46 -5.78
C CYS A 62 -7.81 -6.97 -7.19
N SER A 63 -7.34 -7.65 -8.24
CA SER A 63 -7.72 -7.40 -9.64
C SER A 63 -9.16 -7.83 -9.92
N THR A 64 -10.10 -7.14 -9.28
CA THR A 64 -11.55 -7.38 -9.44
C THR A 64 -12.08 -6.70 -10.71
N PRO A 65 -12.84 -7.43 -11.57
CA PRO A 65 -13.38 -6.87 -12.80
C PRO A 65 -14.60 -5.95 -12.58
N LEU A 66 -15.28 -6.06 -11.43
CA LEU A 66 -16.49 -5.30 -11.09
C LEU A 66 -16.17 -4.25 -10.04
N ARG A 67 -15.74 -3.07 -10.51
CA ARG A 67 -15.38 -1.92 -9.67
C ARG A 67 -16.37 -0.78 -9.93
N PRO A 68 -16.79 -0.01 -8.91
CA PRO A 68 -17.60 1.18 -9.13
C PRO A 68 -16.86 2.19 -10.01
N ASP A 69 -17.60 2.99 -10.78
CA ASP A 69 -17.02 4.05 -11.59
C ASP A 69 -16.19 5.01 -10.73
N GLY A 70 -14.98 5.33 -11.21
CA GLY A 70 -14.01 6.16 -10.48
C GLY A 70 -13.14 5.41 -9.47
N ILE A 71 -13.34 4.10 -9.25
CA ILE A 71 -12.49 3.28 -8.38
C ILE A 71 -11.45 2.52 -9.21
N THR A 72 -10.18 2.88 -9.04
CA THR A 72 -9.05 2.17 -9.62
C THR A 72 -8.74 0.90 -8.83
N GLU A 73 -7.96 0.00 -9.43
CA GLU A 73 -7.47 -1.18 -8.73
C GLU A 73 -6.63 -0.83 -7.50
N ASP A 74 -5.86 0.25 -7.60
CA ASP A 74 -4.98 0.67 -6.52
C ASP A 74 -5.81 1.13 -5.33
N HIS A 75 -6.93 1.83 -5.51
CA HIS A 75 -7.84 2.15 -4.40
C HIS A 75 -8.33 0.90 -3.67
N ILE A 76 -8.62 -0.19 -4.40
CA ILE A 76 -9.04 -1.46 -3.82
C ILE A 76 -7.88 -2.12 -3.07
N LYS A 77 -6.70 -2.21 -3.69
CA LYS A 77 -5.50 -2.76 -3.06
C LYS A 77 -5.19 -2.01 -1.76
N LEU A 78 -5.21 -0.69 -1.79
CA LEU A 78 -4.89 0.15 -0.65
C LEU A 78 -5.87 -0.08 0.52
N ARG A 79 -7.16 -0.20 0.23
CA ARG A 79 -8.19 -0.48 1.26
C ARG A 79 -8.19 -1.94 1.71
N ALA A 80 -7.81 -2.88 0.85
CA ALA A 80 -7.79 -4.32 1.13
C ALA A 80 -6.52 -4.77 1.86
N PHE A 81 -5.39 -4.09 1.66
CA PHE A 81 -4.08 -4.54 2.16
C PHE A 81 -4.05 -4.80 3.68
N PRO A 82 -4.63 -3.95 4.55
CA PRO A 82 -4.64 -4.21 5.99
C PRO A 82 -5.37 -5.50 6.38
N PHE A 83 -6.33 -5.96 5.57
CA PHE A 83 -7.05 -7.21 5.81
C PHE A 83 -6.27 -8.45 5.37
N SER A 84 -5.22 -8.26 4.56
CA SER A 84 -4.30 -9.32 4.15
C SER A 84 -3.22 -9.63 5.21
N LEU A 85 -3.10 -8.78 6.23
CA LEU A 85 -2.10 -8.90 7.30
C LEU A 85 -2.72 -9.48 8.58
N GLN A 86 -1.94 -10.26 9.33
CA GLN A 86 -2.32 -10.79 10.63
C GLN A 86 -1.10 -10.88 11.56
N GLY A 87 -1.32 -11.11 12.86
CA GLY A 87 -0.24 -11.26 13.83
C GLY A 87 0.74 -10.07 13.79
N ALA A 88 2.04 -10.35 13.92
CA ALA A 88 3.08 -9.33 14.01
C ALA A 88 3.20 -8.43 12.76
N ALA A 89 2.73 -8.89 11.58
CA ALA A 89 2.73 -8.07 10.38
C ALA A 89 1.60 -7.02 10.35
N LYS A 90 0.61 -7.14 11.24
CA LYS A 90 -0.54 -6.22 11.31
C LYS A 90 -0.35 -5.10 12.33
N ASP A 91 0.46 -5.33 13.36
CA ASP A 91 0.73 -4.40 14.46
C ASP A 91 1.69 -3.27 14.08
#